data_AF-A0AAV2QJ64-F1
#
_entry.id   AF-A0AAV2QJ64-F1
#
_cell.length_a   1.000
_cell.length_b   1.000
_cell.length_c   1.000
_cell.angle_alpha   90.00
_cell.angle_beta   90.00
_cell.angle_gamma   90.00
#
_symmetry.space_group_name_H-M   'P 1'
#
loop_
_entity.id
_entity.type
_entity.pdbx_description
1 polymer ?
#
loop_
_entity_poly.entity_id
_entity_poly.type
_entity_poly.pdbx_seq_one_letter_code
_entity_poly.pdbx_strand_id
1 'polypeptide(L)'
;MCLVSYHRESPGPKCPLELLCTELPLDILLSFARSTDGIESQSRARVLLRRAVGMFGLGPSRGELVVPPPQDSYFWSFLQPRGATLLLIFLILLKGCVLGCRLSEFTCGNYACIPADAFCDGTPDCDDRTDEPKDCSTCNRTFYGDAGRSYEVSVKRPRDMLTTFTCHLTFVADGKDYGDIVQIVIQDFKLGDFFSYNSGCPQGWMQISERDRPYSDGYWCGDGQGFNVYYSETSTVTITLKKFIPMDYIHFEGLMQSPFKFRLTYKTLRHRDATLRYGTQPKPKNRGELAPGSICDRIFQNCDERLCAVQSPNFPGLYPRHVTCHYLIRQTRYVPYARPLITITQ
;
A
#
# COMPACT_ATOMS: atom_id res chain seq x y z
N MET A 1 -5.71 6.95 -43.18
CA MET A 1 -4.28 7.13 -42.83
C MET A 1 -4.12 6.83 -41.35
N CYS A 2 -3.62 5.65 -41.01
CA CYS A 2 -3.27 5.31 -39.63
C CYS A 2 -1.81 5.72 -39.40
N LEU A 3 -1.54 6.51 -38.36
CA LEU A 3 -0.19 6.80 -37.89
C LEU A 3 -0.03 6.21 -36.49
N VAL A 4 0.99 5.35 -36.39
CA VAL A 4 1.40 4.55 -35.24
C VAL A 4 2.08 5.45 -34.21
N SER A 5 1.68 5.36 -32.94
CA SER A 5 2.37 6.01 -31.82
C SER A 5 3.18 4.97 -31.05
N TYR A 6 4.49 5.22 -30.89
CA TYR A 6 5.44 4.38 -30.17
C TYR A 6 5.31 4.62 -28.65
N HIS A 7 4.78 3.65 -27.91
CA HIS A 7 4.88 3.59 -26.46
C HIS A 7 6.19 2.90 -26.07
N ARG A 8 7.05 3.58 -25.31
CA ARG A 8 8.28 3.00 -24.74
C ARG A 8 7.92 2.40 -23.38
N GLU A 9 7.58 1.11 -23.35
CA GLU A 9 7.46 0.33 -22.12
C GLU A 9 8.82 0.19 -21.44
N SER A 10 8.91 0.57 -20.17
CA SER A 10 10.04 0.20 -19.31
C SER A 10 9.90 -1.28 -18.91
N PRO A 11 10.96 -2.09 -19.04
CA PRO A 11 10.89 -3.51 -18.71
C PRO A 11 10.82 -3.66 -17.19
N GLY A 12 9.71 -4.17 -16.68
CA GLY A 12 9.67 -4.79 -15.36
C GLY A 12 10.63 -6.00 -15.31
N PRO A 13 11.04 -6.46 -14.12
CA PRO A 13 11.91 -7.62 -14.01
C PRO A 13 11.20 -8.83 -14.64
N LYS A 14 11.73 -9.28 -15.78
CA LYS A 14 11.42 -10.59 -16.33
C LYS A 14 12.04 -11.60 -15.38
N CYS A 15 11.20 -12.37 -14.67
CA CYS A 15 11.66 -13.65 -14.14
C CYS A 15 12.13 -14.50 -15.33
N PRO A 16 13.39 -14.96 -15.38
CA PRO A 16 13.76 -16.03 -16.28
C PRO A 16 13.14 -17.32 -15.72
N LEU A 17 12.03 -17.73 -16.32
CA LEU A 17 11.42 -19.03 -16.10
C LEU A 17 12.22 -20.08 -16.89
N GLU A 18 13.46 -20.35 -16.48
CA GLU A 18 14.26 -21.51 -16.91
C GLU A 18 15.60 -21.52 -16.15
N LEU A 19 15.63 -22.14 -14.96
CA LEU A 19 16.82 -22.86 -14.46
C LEU A 19 16.44 -23.76 -13.27
N LEU A 20 16.21 -25.02 -13.63
CA LEU A 20 16.51 -26.27 -12.93
C LEU A 20 16.35 -26.32 -11.39
N CYS A 21 15.21 -26.86 -10.95
CA CYS A 21 15.18 -27.80 -9.81
C CYS A 21 15.54 -29.21 -10.30
N THR A 22 16.84 -29.45 -10.53
CA THR A 22 17.46 -30.78 -10.61
C THR A 22 18.81 -30.58 -9.93
N GLU A 23 19.11 -31.15 -8.77
CA GLU A 23 19.16 -32.58 -8.50
C GLU A 23 18.81 -32.90 -7.04
N LEU A 24 17.95 -33.91 -6.84
CA LEU A 24 17.97 -34.76 -5.66
C LEU A 24 18.32 -36.17 -6.17
N PRO A 25 19.28 -36.86 -5.53
CA PRO A 25 19.96 -38.02 -6.11
C PRO A 25 19.02 -39.21 -6.28
N LEU A 26 19.17 -39.88 -7.44
CA LEU A 26 18.40 -41.02 -7.91
C LEU A 26 18.72 -42.34 -7.16
N ASP A 27 19.29 -42.29 -5.95
CA ASP A 27 19.74 -43.49 -5.21
C ASP A 27 18.73 -44.02 -4.17
N ILE A 28 17.61 -43.32 -3.95
CA ILE A 28 16.63 -43.72 -2.91
C ILE A 28 15.40 -44.43 -3.51
N LEU A 29 15.20 -44.39 -4.84
CA LEU A 29 14.02 -44.99 -5.51
C LEU A 29 14.27 -46.36 -6.15
N LEU A 30 15.49 -46.91 -6.08
CA LEU A 30 15.81 -48.24 -6.65
C LEU A 30 15.85 -49.38 -5.62
N SER A 31 15.55 -49.14 -4.34
CA SER A 31 15.53 -50.20 -3.31
C SER A 31 14.19 -50.93 -3.15
N PHE A 32 13.13 -50.56 -3.88
CA PHE A 32 11.82 -51.22 -3.77
C PHE A 32 11.27 -51.81 -5.08
N ALA A 33 12.01 -51.75 -6.19
CA ALA A 33 11.62 -52.33 -7.47
C ALA A 33 12.43 -53.59 -7.81
N ARG A 34 12.45 -54.58 -6.91
CA ARG A 34 12.81 -55.96 -7.25
C ARG A 34 12.17 -56.95 -6.26
N SER A 35 10.87 -57.16 -6.40
CA SER A 35 10.23 -58.37 -5.91
C SER A 35 9.10 -58.74 -6.86
N THR A 36 9.36 -59.84 -7.57
CA THR A 36 8.44 -60.74 -8.29
C THR A 36 7.79 -60.23 -9.57
N ASP A 37 8.42 -60.63 -10.67
CA ASP A 37 7.83 -60.94 -11.98
C ASP A 37 6.60 -61.86 -11.88
N GLY A 38 5.68 -61.71 -12.84
CA GLY A 38 4.90 -62.86 -13.34
C GLY A 38 3.47 -62.58 -13.83
N ILE A 39 3.31 -62.61 -15.16
CA ILE A 39 2.19 -63.20 -15.92
C ILE A 39 0.97 -62.30 -16.28
N GLU A 40 1.05 -61.78 -17.52
CA GLU A 40 0.17 -62.07 -18.68
C GLU A 40 -1.34 -61.68 -18.72
N SER A 41 -1.68 -61.05 -19.86
CA SER A 41 -2.95 -61.14 -20.61
C SER A 41 -4.21 -60.35 -20.18
N GLN A 42 -4.51 -59.33 -21.00
CA GLN A 42 -5.81 -58.93 -21.56
C GLN A 42 -7.13 -59.32 -20.86
N SER A 43 -7.97 -58.31 -20.59
CA SER A 43 -9.34 -58.14 -21.17
C SER A 43 -10.36 -57.55 -20.17
N ARG A 44 -10.79 -56.31 -20.43
CA ARG A 44 -12.19 -55.83 -20.51
C ARG A 44 -12.28 -54.34 -20.22
N ALA A 45 -12.18 -53.57 -21.30
CA ALA A 45 -12.84 -52.28 -21.39
C ALA A 45 -14.37 -52.47 -21.55
N ARG A 46 -15.13 -51.47 -21.08
CA ARG A 46 -16.54 -51.16 -21.38
C ARG A 46 -17.63 -51.99 -20.70
N VAL A 47 -18.22 -51.45 -19.63
CA VAL A 47 -19.67 -51.50 -19.39
C VAL A 47 -20.10 -50.22 -18.62
N LEU A 48 -20.85 -49.37 -19.33
CA LEU A 48 -21.87 -48.41 -18.84
C LEU A 48 -21.47 -47.14 -18.07
N LEU A 49 -21.15 -46.09 -18.86
CA LEU A 49 -21.74 -44.77 -18.64
C LEU A 49 -23.26 -44.86 -18.93
N ARG A 50 -24.12 -44.58 -17.94
CA ARG A 50 -25.46 -43.93 -18.01
C ARG A 50 -26.35 -44.38 -16.84
N ARG A 51 -26.64 -43.47 -15.90
CA ARG A 51 -27.99 -43.13 -15.38
C ARG A 51 -27.88 -42.44 -14.02
N ALA A 52 -28.22 -41.15 -13.98
CA ALA A 52 -28.94 -40.54 -12.86
C ALA A 52 -29.49 -39.17 -13.29
N VAL A 53 -30.67 -39.17 -13.91
CA VAL A 53 -31.58 -38.01 -13.94
C VAL A 53 -32.95 -38.53 -13.51
N GLY A 54 -33.49 -37.89 -12.47
CA GLY A 54 -34.92 -37.82 -12.16
C GLY A 54 -35.48 -38.88 -11.21
N MET A 55 -35.89 -38.46 -10.00
CA MET A 55 -37.31 -38.45 -9.64
C MET A 55 -37.57 -37.65 -8.34
N PHE A 56 -38.52 -36.71 -8.45
CA PHE A 56 -39.50 -36.20 -7.46
C PHE A 56 -39.54 -36.91 -6.09
N GLY A 57 -39.85 -36.31 -4.94
CA GLY A 57 -40.55 -35.07 -4.61
C GLY A 57 -41.29 -35.28 -3.27
N LEU A 58 -41.20 -34.29 -2.38
CA LEU A 58 -42.06 -33.90 -1.22
C LEU A 58 -43.01 -34.90 -0.52
N GLY A 59 -42.94 -34.91 0.83
CA GLY A 59 -44.03 -35.33 1.72
C GLY A 59 -43.64 -35.39 3.21
N PRO A 60 -44.32 -34.68 4.14
CA PRO A 60 -44.01 -34.64 5.57
C PRO A 60 -44.96 -35.51 6.43
N SER A 61 -44.53 -35.92 7.63
CA SER A 61 -45.28 -35.90 8.93
C SER A 61 -44.97 -37.05 9.91
N ARG A 62 -44.89 -36.64 11.19
CA ARG A 62 -45.19 -37.33 12.47
C ARG A 62 -44.41 -38.58 12.92
N GLY A 63 -43.61 -38.36 13.98
CA GLY A 63 -43.76 -38.97 15.31
C GLY A 63 -43.30 -40.41 15.54
N GLU A 64 -42.22 -40.60 16.30
CA GLU A 64 -42.22 -41.30 17.60
C GLU A 64 -40.81 -41.35 18.23
N LEU A 65 -40.78 -41.34 19.56
CA LEU A 65 -39.60 -41.30 20.41
C LEU A 65 -39.34 -42.72 20.93
N VAL A 66 -38.19 -43.32 20.62
CA VAL A 66 -37.71 -44.57 21.25
C VAL A 66 -36.20 -44.48 21.51
N VAL A 67 -35.81 -44.69 22.77
CA VAL A 67 -34.45 -44.79 23.34
C VAL A 67 -34.54 -45.86 24.46
N PRO A 68 -33.51 -46.62 24.90
CA PRO A 68 -32.26 -47.21 24.33
C PRO A 68 -32.24 -48.78 24.58
N PRO A 69 -31.13 -49.56 24.53
CA PRO A 69 -30.02 -49.57 25.52
C PRO A 69 -28.57 -49.77 24.92
N PRO A 70 -27.51 -49.78 25.76
CA PRO A 70 -26.11 -49.41 25.40
C PRO A 70 -25.12 -50.60 25.35
N GLN A 71 -23.80 -50.29 25.30
CA GLN A 71 -22.58 -51.13 25.43
C GLN A 71 -21.97 -51.55 24.07
N ASP A 72 -20.67 -51.57 23.79
CA ASP A 72 -19.41 -51.20 24.46
C ASP A 72 -18.35 -51.25 23.33
N SER A 73 -17.56 -50.19 23.09
CA SER A 73 -16.15 -50.06 23.49
C SER A 73 -15.16 -51.16 23.06
N TYR A 74 -14.90 -51.33 21.75
CA TYR A 74 -13.68 -51.99 21.21
C TYR A 74 -13.42 -51.38 19.82
N PHE A 75 -12.24 -51.05 19.31
CA PHE A 75 -10.86 -51.16 19.75
C PHE A 75 -10.06 -50.43 18.66
N TRP A 76 -9.27 -49.43 19.04
CA TRP A 76 -8.45 -48.62 18.14
C TRP A 76 -7.46 -49.50 17.37
N SER A 77 -7.68 -49.71 16.07
CA SER A 77 -6.64 -50.27 15.20
C SER A 77 -6.84 -49.71 13.81
N PHE A 78 -6.21 -48.57 13.50
CA PHE A 78 -5.68 -48.21 12.17
C PHE A 78 -5.02 -46.81 12.28
N LEU A 79 -4.02 -46.71 13.16
CA LEU A 79 -3.05 -45.61 13.09
C LEU A 79 -1.85 -46.11 12.29
N GLN A 80 -1.94 -46.01 10.96
CA GLN A 80 -0.84 -46.34 10.07
C GLN A 80 0.10 -45.12 9.98
N PRO A 81 1.42 -45.24 10.25
CA PRO A 81 2.34 -44.11 10.44
C PRO A 81 2.70 -43.36 9.13
N ARG A 82 2.05 -43.69 8.00
CA ARG A 82 2.33 -43.08 6.69
C ARG A 82 1.55 -41.78 6.42
N GLY A 83 0.46 -41.54 7.16
CA GLY A 83 -0.33 -40.31 7.02
C GLY A 83 0.33 -39.11 7.69
N ALA A 84 0.97 -39.30 8.85
CA ALA A 84 1.61 -38.23 9.61
C ALA A 84 2.84 -37.66 8.89
N THR A 85 3.64 -38.51 8.22
CA THR A 85 4.82 -38.07 7.47
C THR A 85 4.47 -37.33 6.19
N LEU A 86 3.46 -37.78 5.44
CA LEU A 86 2.96 -37.06 4.26
C LEU A 86 2.30 -35.73 4.64
N LEU A 87 1.60 -35.66 5.77
CA LEU A 87 0.97 -34.45 6.27
C LEU A 87 2.03 -33.47 6.84
N LEU A 88 3.09 -33.96 7.47
CA LEU A 88 4.27 -33.16 7.85
C LEU A 88 5.03 -32.64 6.64
N ILE A 89 5.31 -33.47 5.63
CA ILE A 89 5.99 -33.05 4.39
C ILE A 89 5.10 -32.06 3.62
N PHE A 90 3.79 -32.27 3.56
CA PHE A 90 2.84 -31.33 2.97
C PHE A 90 2.76 -30.01 3.76
N LEU A 91 2.84 -30.04 5.10
CA LEU A 91 2.94 -28.84 5.94
C LEU A 91 4.30 -28.12 5.82
N ILE A 92 5.38 -28.85 5.56
CA ILE A 92 6.72 -28.30 5.30
C ILE A 92 6.79 -27.69 3.89
N LEU A 93 6.13 -28.31 2.90
CA LEU A 93 6.00 -27.79 1.53
C LEU A 93 4.97 -26.65 1.42
N LEU A 94 3.93 -26.60 2.27
CA LEU A 94 2.98 -25.49 2.39
C LEU A 94 3.51 -24.30 3.18
N LYS A 95 4.59 -24.47 3.95
CA LYS A 95 5.48 -23.37 4.36
C LYS A 95 6.32 -22.94 3.17
N GLY A 96 5.66 -22.68 2.05
CA GLY A 96 6.26 -22.11 0.86
C GLY A 96 7.03 -20.87 1.29
N CYS A 97 8.35 -20.93 1.07
CA CYS A 97 9.18 -19.76 1.09
C CYS A 97 8.50 -18.73 0.20
N VAL A 98 8.11 -17.58 0.77
CA VAL A 98 7.69 -16.44 -0.03
C VAL A 98 8.96 -16.02 -0.76
N LEU A 99 9.10 -16.48 -2.01
CA LEU A 99 10.29 -16.34 -2.85
C LEU A 99 10.50 -14.90 -3.38
N GLY A 100 9.96 -13.90 -2.67
CA GLY A 100 10.04 -12.51 -3.06
C GLY A 100 9.95 -11.58 -1.86
N CYS A 101 10.60 -10.42 -1.98
CA CYS A 101 10.51 -9.35 -1.00
C CYS A 101 9.09 -8.77 -0.96
N ARG A 102 8.73 -8.17 0.17
CA ARG A 102 7.48 -7.43 0.32
C ARG A 102 7.47 -6.20 -0.60
N LEU A 103 6.28 -5.64 -0.86
CA LEU A 103 6.20 -4.38 -1.61
C LEU A 103 6.89 -3.22 -0.89
N SER A 104 6.93 -3.27 0.46
CA SER A 104 7.62 -2.32 1.34
C SER A 104 9.13 -2.56 1.45
N GLU A 105 9.68 -3.50 0.69
CA GLU A 105 11.08 -3.88 0.71
C GLU A 105 11.72 -3.68 -0.68
N PHE A 106 13.03 -3.44 -0.67
CA PHE A 106 13.89 -3.43 -1.85
C PHE A 106 14.68 -4.73 -1.93
N THR A 107 14.78 -5.28 -3.14
CA THR A 107 15.54 -6.51 -3.41
C THR A 107 16.97 -6.15 -3.82
N CYS A 108 17.94 -6.54 -2.99
CA CYS A 108 19.37 -6.46 -3.30
C CYS A 108 19.73 -7.38 -4.49
N GLY A 109 20.91 -7.19 -5.08
CA GLY A 109 21.41 -8.02 -6.18
C GLY A 109 21.64 -9.48 -5.77
N ASN A 110 21.97 -9.72 -4.50
CA ASN A 110 22.06 -11.06 -3.89
C ASN A 110 20.70 -11.64 -3.43
N TYR A 111 19.58 -11.01 -3.82
CA TYR A 111 18.20 -11.37 -3.44
C TYR A 111 17.86 -11.20 -1.95
N ALA A 112 18.72 -10.55 -1.16
CA ALA A 112 18.35 -10.12 0.18
C ALA A 112 17.28 -9.01 0.10
N CYS A 113 16.43 -8.93 1.13
CA CYS A 113 15.38 -7.92 1.24
C CYS A 113 15.75 -6.92 2.32
N ILE A 114 15.83 -5.65 1.95
CA ILE A 114 16.01 -4.52 2.87
C ILE A 114 14.76 -3.62 2.83
N PRO A 115 14.50 -2.75 3.82
CA PRO A 115 13.41 -1.79 3.76
C PRO A 115 13.50 -0.89 2.51
N ALA A 116 12.37 -0.51 1.91
CA ALA A 116 12.38 0.30 0.68
C ALA A 116 12.98 1.71 0.85
N ASP A 117 13.01 2.22 2.08
CA ASP A 117 13.61 3.50 2.46
C ASP A 117 15.13 3.43 2.74
N ALA A 118 15.69 2.23 2.89
CA ALA A 118 17.14 1.99 2.99
C ALA A 118 17.83 2.10 1.61
N PHE A 119 17.08 1.98 0.51
CA PHE A 119 17.65 2.23 -0.81
C PHE A 119 18.06 3.70 -0.93
N CYS A 120 19.34 3.93 -1.23
CA CYS A 120 19.89 5.26 -1.49
C CYS A 120 19.98 6.21 -0.29
N ASP A 121 19.95 5.70 0.93
CA ASP A 121 20.01 6.51 2.16
C ASP A 121 21.43 7.00 2.53
N GLY A 122 22.47 6.41 1.93
CA GLY A 122 23.89 6.73 2.14
C GLY A 122 24.64 5.70 2.98
N THR A 123 23.97 4.66 3.44
CA THR A 123 24.57 3.52 4.15
C THR A 123 24.42 2.24 3.32
N PRO A 124 25.48 1.42 3.19
CA PRO A 124 25.36 0.14 2.50
C PRO A 124 24.66 -0.88 3.42
N ASP A 125 23.41 -1.18 3.12
CA ASP A 125 22.59 -2.19 3.80
C ASP A 125 22.61 -3.55 3.09
N CYS A 126 22.82 -3.56 1.77
CA CYS A 126 23.05 -4.82 1.06
C CYS A 126 24.52 -5.26 1.22
N ASP A 127 24.76 -6.57 1.42
CA ASP A 127 26.11 -7.15 1.47
C ASP A 127 26.92 -6.86 0.19
N ASP A 128 26.22 -6.79 -0.96
CA ASP A 128 26.78 -6.48 -2.27
C ASP A 128 26.77 -4.98 -2.61
N ARG A 129 26.27 -4.13 -1.72
CA ARG A 129 26.14 -2.67 -1.85
C ARG A 129 25.30 -2.21 -3.05
N THR A 130 24.42 -3.07 -3.55
CA THR A 130 23.59 -2.77 -4.72
C THR A 130 22.52 -1.71 -4.49
N ASP A 131 22.24 -1.42 -3.22
CA ASP A 131 21.42 -0.33 -2.72
C ASP A 131 22.07 1.06 -2.84
N GLU A 132 23.40 1.15 -2.91
CA GLU A 132 24.17 2.41 -2.98
C GLU A 132 25.07 2.54 -4.22
N PRO A 133 24.51 2.50 -5.46
CA PRO A 133 25.30 2.75 -6.66
C PRO A 133 25.79 4.20 -6.75
N LYS A 134 26.84 4.44 -7.55
CA LYS A 134 27.51 5.76 -7.66
C LYS A 134 26.55 6.91 -7.97
N ASP A 135 25.56 6.69 -8.84
CA ASP A 135 24.56 7.67 -9.28
C ASP A 135 23.16 7.33 -8.77
N CYS A 136 23.10 6.94 -7.50
CA CYS A 136 21.86 6.61 -6.81
C CYS A 136 21.00 7.87 -6.55
N SER A 137 19.67 7.73 -6.66
CA SER A 137 18.70 8.76 -6.27
C SER A 137 17.41 8.16 -5.67
N THR A 138 16.87 8.81 -4.63
CA THR A 138 15.54 8.51 -4.08
C THR A 138 14.41 9.09 -4.92
N CYS A 139 14.72 9.96 -5.90
CA CYS A 139 13.74 10.59 -6.77
C CYS A 139 13.13 9.64 -7.79
N ASN A 140 11.90 9.94 -8.19
CA ASN A 140 11.09 9.19 -9.17
C ASN A 140 10.85 7.74 -8.74
N ARG A 141 10.73 7.52 -7.42
CA ARG A 141 10.45 6.21 -6.84
C ARG A 141 9.07 6.15 -6.22
N THR A 142 8.55 4.93 -6.15
CA THR A 142 7.31 4.59 -5.46
C THR A 142 7.64 3.83 -4.19
N PHE A 143 7.11 4.29 -3.08
CA PHE A 143 7.31 3.77 -1.75
C PHE A 143 6.01 3.14 -1.26
N TYR A 144 6.07 1.86 -0.93
CA TYR A 144 5.02 1.16 -0.20
C TYR A 144 5.46 1.01 1.24
N GLY A 145 4.51 0.88 2.17
CA GLY A 145 4.82 0.65 3.57
C GLY A 145 3.86 -0.35 4.20
N ASP A 146 4.39 -1.26 5.02
CA ASP A 146 3.57 -2.05 5.93
C ASP A 146 2.78 -1.13 6.88
N ALA A 147 1.48 -1.41 7.04
CA ALA A 147 0.56 -0.65 7.86
C ALA A 147 1.08 -0.56 9.30
N GLY A 148 1.20 0.66 9.82
CA GLY A 148 1.68 0.88 11.18
C GLY A 148 3.19 1.08 11.30
N ARG A 149 3.99 0.75 10.28
CA ARG A 149 5.45 0.96 10.28
C ARG A 149 5.80 2.34 9.74
N SER A 150 6.81 2.97 10.33
CA SER A 150 7.34 4.26 9.91
C SER A 150 8.61 4.07 9.10
N TYR A 151 8.79 4.89 8.07
CA TYR A 151 9.91 4.87 7.13
C TYR A 151 10.43 6.29 6.92
N GLU A 152 11.74 6.47 6.75
CA GLU A 152 12.37 7.80 6.60
C GLU A 152 12.96 7.97 5.20
N VAL A 153 12.55 9.01 4.49
CA VAL A 153 13.07 9.32 3.15
C VAL A 153 13.77 10.66 3.19
N SER A 154 15.04 10.66 2.77
CA SER A 154 15.81 11.86 2.53
C SER A 154 16.10 12.01 1.04
N VAL A 155 15.96 13.24 0.53
CA VAL A 155 16.33 13.55 -0.85
C VAL A 155 17.70 14.22 -0.79
N LYS A 156 18.69 13.58 -1.41
CA LYS A 156 20.03 14.14 -1.59
C LYS A 156 19.96 15.24 -2.65
N ARG A 157 20.80 16.27 -2.50
CA ARG A 157 20.93 17.32 -3.51
C ARG A 157 21.39 16.69 -4.84
N PRO A 158 20.75 17.01 -5.98
CA PRO A 158 21.27 16.60 -7.29
C PRO A 158 22.69 17.15 -7.50
N ARG A 159 23.59 16.28 -7.98
CA ARG A 159 24.99 16.64 -8.22
C ARG A 159 25.13 17.63 -9.40
N ASP A 160 24.26 17.51 -10.40
CA ASP A 160 24.25 18.35 -11.58
C ASP A 160 23.34 19.57 -11.40
N MET A 161 23.94 20.73 -11.21
CA MET A 161 23.24 22.00 -10.95
C MET A 161 22.93 22.81 -12.21
N LEU A 162 23.30 22.29 -13.38
CA LEU A 162 23.13 22.96 -14.68
C LEU A 162 21.72 22.79 -15.26
N THR A 163 20.85 22.02 -14.58
CA THR A 163 19.50 21.72 -15.04
C THR A 163 18.48 21.94 -13.92
N THR A 164 17.23 22.24 -14.31
CA THR A 164 16.11 22.29 -13.35
C THR A 164 15.96 20.91 -12.71
N PHE A 165 16.00 20.87 -11.38
CA PHE A 165 15.82 19.63 -10.63
C PHE A 165 14.33 19.40 -10.42
N THR A 166 13.85 18.20 -10.78
CA THR A 166 12.50 17.74 -10.49
C THR A 166 12.58 16.35 -9.88
N CYS A 167 11.94 16.16 -8.73
CA CYS A 167 11.94 14.93 -7.97
C CYS A 167 10.51 14.57 -7.59
N HIS A 168 10.03 13.42 -8.06
CA HIS A 168 8.72 12.90 -7.69
C HIS A 168 8.89 11.75 -6.68
N LEU A 169 8.27 11.86 -5.52
CA LEU A 169 8.19 10.77 -4.53
C LEU A 169 6.74 10.31 -4.47
N THR A 170 6.47 9.06 -4.78
CA THR A 170 5.11 8.51 -4.74
C THR A 170 4.97 7.56 -3.57
N PHE A 171 3.95 7.76 -2.73
CA PHE A 171 3.66 6.91 -1.57
C PHE A 171 2.34 6.21 -1.79
N VAL A 172 2.30 4.88 -1.58
CA VAL A 172 1.15 4.05 -1.89
C VAL A 172 0.73 3.23 -0.67
N ALA A 173 -0.55 3.33 -0.32
CA ALA A 173 -1.25 2.53 0.68
C ALA A 173 -2.22 1.58 -0.05
N ASP A 174 -1.76 0.38 -0.37
CA ASP A 174 -2.46 -0.57 -1.27
C ASP A 174 -3.57 -1.40 -0.57
N GLY A 175 -4.01 -0.97 0.60
CA GLY A 175 -4.98 -1.66 1.44
C GLY A 175 -4.37 -2.85 2.21
N LYS A 176 -5.23 -3.51 3.00
CA LYS A 176 -4.89 -4.72 3.78
C LYS A 176 -3.66 -4.49 4.70
N ASP A 177 -2.55 -5.15 4.40
CA ASP A 177 -1.30 -5.09 5.16
C ASP A 177 -0.47 -3.87 4.82
N TYR A 178 -0.80 -3.14 3.76
CA TYR A 178 -0.12 -1.91 3.32
C TYR A 178 -0.89 -0.62 3.68
N GLY A 179 -1.97 -0.74 4.46
CA GLY A 179 -2.76 0.40 4.95
C GLY A 179 -3.67 1.02 3.89
N ASP A 180 -4.60 1.86 4.32
CA ASP A 180 -5.61 2.46 3.45
C ASP A 180 -5.29 3.93 3.10
N ILE A 181 -4.57 4.62 3.98
CA ILE A 181 -4.16 6.02 3.83
C ILE A 181 -2.67 6.18 4.12
N VAL A 182 -2.10 7.26 3.60
CA VAL A 182 -0.71 7.65 3.82
C VAL A 182 -0.67 8.85 4.77
N GLN A 183 0.10 8.72 5.84
CA GLN A 183 0.54 9.82 6.68
C GLN A 183 1.97 10.20 6.30
N ILE A 184 2.21 11.46 5.97
CA ILE A 184 3.52 12.04 5.70
C ILE A 184 3.83 13.05 6.79
N VAL A 185 5.06 13.05 7.28
CA VAL A 185 5.57 14.03 8.26
C VAL A 185 6.82 14.64 7.67
N ILE A 186 6.73 15.89 7.22
CA ILE A 186 7.89 16.64 6.73
C ILE A 186 8.68 17.05 7.96
N GLN A 187 9.91 16.55 8.10
CA GLN A 187 10.79 16.83 9.25
C GLN A 187 11.70 18.03 9.00
N ASP A 188 12.39 18.01 7.86
CA ASP A 188 13.31 19.06 7.44
C ASP A 188 12.96 19.51 6.03
N PHE A 189 12.83 20.82 5.85
CA PHE A 189 12.42 21.43 4.60
C PHE A 189 13.22 22.70 4.34
N LYS A 190 14.04 22.69 3.28
CA LYS A 190 14.71 23.87 2.74
C LYS A 190 14.70 23.78 1.23
N LEU A 191 13.80 24.54 0.60
CA LEU A 191 13.59 24.54 -0.84
C LEU A 191 13.09 25.89 -1.33
N GLY A 192 13.91 26.61 -2.11
CA GLY A 192 13.59 27.93 -2.63
C GLY A 192 13.37 28.98 -1.52
N ASP A 193 13.16 30.22 -1.93
CA ASP A 193 12.78 31.32 -1.03
C ASP A 193 11.38 31.85 -1.37
N PHE A 194 10.66 32.31 -0.34
CA PHE A 194 9.34 32.90 -0.48
C PHE A 194 9.46 34.41 -0.74
N PHE A 195 8.88 34.88 -1.85
CA PHE A 195 8.83 36.30 -2.19
C PHE A 195 7.39 36.82 -2.17
N SER A 196 7.13 37.76 -1.25
CA SER A 196 5.78 38.31 -1.04
C SER A 196 5.29 39.21 -2.19
N TYR A 197 6.20 39.81 -2.98
CA TYR A 197 5.84 40.87 -3.95
C TYR A 197 5.58 40.32 -5.38
N ASN A 198 6.24 39.23 -5.78
CA ASN A 198 6.19 38.65 -7.13
C ASN A 198 5.56 37.24 -7.17
N SER A 199 4.51 37.02 -6.38
CA SER A 199 3.67 35.80 -6.42
C SER A 199 4.44 34.47 -6.22
N GLY A 200 5.08 34.30 -5.06
CA GLY A 200 5.29 32.97 -4.50
C GLY A 200 6.74 32.46 -4.50
N CYS A 201 6.97 31.33 -5.16
CA CYS A 201 8.13 30.45 -4.99
C CYS A 201 8.96 30.31 -6.28
N PRO A 202 9.65 31.38 -6.73
CA PRO A 202 10.28 31.45 -8.05
C PRO A 202 11.52 30.55 -8.21
N GLN A 203 12.21 30.25 -7.12
CA GLN A 203 13.45 29.45 -7.15
C GLN A 203 13.19 27.94 -6.99
N GLY A 204 11.96 27.56 -6.66
CA GLY A 204 11.59 26.17 -6.44
C GLY A 204 10.50 26.03 -5.40
N TRP A 205 9.85 24.88 -5.42
CA TRP A 205 8.70 24.58 -4.58
C TRP A 205 8.49 23.09 -4.38
N MET A 206 7.79 22.76 -3.31
CA MET A 206 7.17 21.47 -3.06
C MET A 206 5.67 21.57 -3.34
N GLN A 207 5.11 20.52 -3.94
CA GLN A 207 3.68 20.34 -4.13
C GLN A 207 3.30 18.92 -3.71
N ILE A 208 2.09 18.79 -3.18
CA ILE A 208 1.50 17.50 -2.82
C ILE A 208 0.28 17.32 -3.70
N SER A 209 0.23 16.21 -4.44
CA SER A 209 -0.91 15.80 -5.25
C SER A 209 -1.35 14.41 -4.83
N GLU A 210 -2.64 14.12 -5.00
CA GLU A 210 -3.23 12.81 -4.70
C GLU A 210 -3.81 12.24 -5.99
N ARG A 211 -3.74 10.91 -6.16
CA ARG A 211 -4.40 10.23 -7.27
C ARG A 211 -5.92 10.41 -7.17
N ASP A 212 -6.60 10.54 -8.30
CA ASP A 212 -8.07 10.66 -8.42
C ASP A 212 -8.68 11.90 -7.74
N ARG A 213 -7.86 12.92 -7.46
CA ARG A 213 -8.33 14.21 -6.94
C ARG A 213 -8.06 15.35 -7.93
N PRO A 214 -8.88 16.41 -7.92
CA PRO A 214 -8.60 17.59 -8.72
C PRO A 214 -7.22 18.17 -8.39
N TYR A 215 -6.53 18.67 -9.42
CA TYR A 215 -5.23 19.32 -9.27
C TYR A 215 -5.35 20.62 -8.47
N SER A 216 -4.36 20.89 -7.60
CA SER A 216 -4.29 22.10 -6.78
C SER A 216 -3.03 22.89 -7.12
N ASP A 217 -3.19 24.19 -7.39
CA ASP A 217 -2.08 25.13 -7.65
C ASP A 217 -1.30 25.52 -6.38
N GLY A 218 -1.59 24.90 -5.23
CA GLY A 218 -0.92 25.17 -3.98
C GLY A 218 0.51 24.62 -3.94
N TYR A 219 1.47 25.46 -3.56
CA TYR A 219 2.86 25.07 -3.41
C TYR A 219 3.52 25.69 -2.16
N TRP A 220 4.62 25.09 -1.70
CA TRP A 220 5.38 25.49 -0.52
C TRP A 220 6.86 25.69 -0.86
N CYS A 221 7.48 26.74 -0.32
CA CYS A 221 8.91 27.00 -0.43
C CYS A 221 9.41 27.74 0.81
N GLY A 222 10.73 27.91 0.95
CA GLY A 222 11.37 28.56 2.07
C GLY A 222 12.13 27.58 2.95
N ASP A 223 12.17 27.94 4.24
CA ASP A 223 12.81 27.16 5.31
C ASP A 223 11.74 26.71 6.30
N GLY A 224 11.83 25.47 6.74
CA GLY A 224 10.90 24.87 7.66
C GLY A 224 11.54 23.70 8.39
N GLN A 225 11.49 23.76 9.72
CA GLN A 225 11.83 22.65 10.60
C GLN A 225 10.63 22.39 11.51
N GLY A 226 10.21 21.14 11.65
CA GLY A 226 9.07 20.78 12.49
C GLY A 226 8.41 19.49 12.03
N PHE A 227 7.33 19.07 12.68
CA PHE A 227 6.56 17.87 12.33
C PHE A 227 5.28 18.26 11.59
N ASN A 228 5.42 18.78 10.37
CA ASN A 228 4.26 19.14 9.56
C ASN A 228 3.66 17.85 8.97
N VAL A 229 2.51 17.44 9.52
CA VAL A 229 1.84 16.18 9.14
C VAL A 229 0.88 16.41 7.98
N TYR A 230 0.82 15.51 7.01
CA TYR A 230 -0.19 15.47 5.95
C TYR A 230 -0.83 14.09 5.94
N TYR A 231 -2.17 14.03 5.84
CA TYR A 231 -2.91 12.77 5.71
C TYR A 231 -3.62 12.72 4.37
N SER A 232 -3.41 11.65 3.62
CA SER A 232 -4.11 11.43 2.36
C SER A 232 -5.62 11.21 2.57
N GLU A 233 -6.41 11.55 1.56
CA GLU A 233 -7.77 11.09 1.39
C GLU A 233 -7.85 9.91 0.40
N THR A 234 -6.82 9.68 -0.42
CA THR A 234 -6.72 8.52 -1.32
C THR A 234 -5.56 7.59 -0.96
N SER A 235 -5.47 6.46 -1.67
CA SER A 235 -4.43 5.46 -1.46
C SER A 235 -3.06 5.86 -2.00
N THR A 236 -2.96 6.93 -2.81
CA THR A 236 -1.70 7.32 -3.45
C THR A 236 -1.48 8.82 -3.38
N VAL A 237 -0.34 9.21 -2.80
CA VAL A 237 0.10 10.60 -2.70
C VAL A 237 1.42 10.75 -3.43
N THR A 238 1.57 11.81 -4.20
CA THR A 238 2.83 12.18 -4.86
C THR A 238 3.30 13.53 -4.35
N ILE A 239 4.53 13.58 -3.84
CA ILE A 239 5.24 14.81 -3.53
C ILE A 239 6.13 15.16 -4.71
N THR A 240 5.97 16.37 -5.23
CA THR A 240 6.84 16.91 -6.29
C THR A 240 7.70 18.00 -5.70
N LEU A 241 9.03 17.82 -5.77
CA LEU A 241 10.01 18.85 -5.46
C LEU A 241 10.56 19.39 -6.77
N LYS A 242 10.50 20.70 -6.96
CA LYS A 242 11.03 21.37 -8.12
C LYS A 242 11.99 22.46 -7.68
N LYS A 243 13.19 22.52 -8.26
CA LYS A 243 14.16 23.61 -8.05
C LYS A 243 14.58 24.14 -9.42
N PHE A 244 14.30 25.41 -9.66
CA PHE A 244 14.63 26.06 -10.92
C PHE A 244 16.08 26.54 -10.90
N ILE A 245 16.70 26.58 -12.08
CA ILE A 245 17.99 27.26 -12.25
C ILE A 245 17.70 28.77 -12.22
N PRO A 246 18.38 29.58 -11.40
CA PRO A 246 18.30 31.01 -11.54
C PRO A 246 18.97 31.42 -12.86
N MET A 247 18.26 32.20 -13.68
CA MET A 247 18.73 32.68 -14.98
C MET A 247 19.80 33.79 -14.86
N ASP A 248 20.06 34.34 -13.67
CA ASP A 248 21.07 35.39 -13.45
C ASP A 248 22.47 34.78 -13.33
N TYR A 249 23.06 34.54 -14.50
CA TYR A 249 24.34 33.87 -14.75
C TYR A 249 25.60 34.71 -14.42
N ILE A 250 25.64 35.42 -13.28
CA ILE A 250 26.78 36.34 -13.01
C ILE A 250 27.54 36.04 -11.70
N HIS A 251 27.00 35.32 -10.72
CA HIS A 251 27.74 34.98 -9.49
C HIS A 251 27.74 33.47 -9.21
N PHE A 252 28.69 32.78 -9.85
CA PHE A 252 28.96 31.34 -9.72
C PHE A 252 29.24 30.91 -8.26
N GLU A 253 29.63 31.84 -7.39
CA GLU A 253 29.99 31.55 -5.99
C GLU A 253 28.80 31.31 -5.05
N GLY A 254 27.59 31.84 -5.34
CA GLY A 254 26.41 31.70 -4.47
C GLY A 254 25.50 30.49 -4.77
N LEU A 255 25.59 29.93 -5.98
CA LEU A 255 24.72 28.83 -6.45
C LEU A 255 25.09 27.46 -5.87
N MET A 256 26.37 27.28 -5.56
CA MET A 256 26.91 26.11 -4.87
C MET A 256 26.46 26.05 -3.40
N GLN A 257 25.93 27.15 -2.83
CA GLN A 257 25.65 27.28 -1.40
C GLN A 257 24.18 27.36 -1.02
N SER A 258 23.24 27.45 -1.97
CA SER A 258 21.80 27.44 -1.60
C SER A 258 21.48 26.11 -0.91
N PRO A 259 21.18 26.11 0.39
CA PRO A 259 20.96 24.88 1.14
C PRO A 259 19.74 24.16 0.57
N PHE A 260 19.88 22.86 0.32
CA PHE A 260 18.77 21.98 -0.02
C PHE A 260 18.73 20.91 1.06
N LYS A 261 17.60 20.83 1.75
CA LYS A 261 17.37 19.82 2.78
C LYS A 261 15.92 19.38 2.65
N PHE A 262 15.70 18.10 2.38
CA PHE A 262 14.36 17.56 2.35
C PHE A 262 14.37 16.19 2.98
N ARG A 263 13.74 16.09 4.14
CA ARG A 263 13.62 14.84 4.90
C ARG A 263 12.20 14.71 5.41
N LEU A 264 11.63 13.54 5.22
CA LEU A 264 10.29 13.23 5.70
C LEU A 264 10.26 11.82 6.28
N THR A 265 9.29 11.58 7.14
CA THR A 265 8.87 10.24 7.55
C THR A 265 7.52 9.97 6.94
N TYR A 266 7.28 8.78 6.42
CA TYR A 266 5.95 8.36 6.01
C TYR A 266 5.54 7.08 6.73
N LYS A 267 4.23 6.89 6.82
CA LYS A 267 3.60 5.74 7.44
C LYS A 267 2.28 5.49 6.74
N THR A 268 2.00 4.23 6.42
CA THR A 268 0.68 3.84 5.94
C THR A 268 -0.17 3.42 7.14
N LEU A 269 -1.45 3.77 7.13
CA LEU A 269 -2.37 3.51 8.24
C LEU A 269 -3.65 2.88 7.71
N ARG A 270 -4.21 1.92 8.46
CA ARG A 270 -5.61 1.52 8.27
C ARG A 270 -6.52 2.62 8.81
N HIS A 271 -7.72 2.78 8.25
CA HIS A 271 -8.69 3.79 8.71
C HIS A 271 -8.95 3.72 10.22
N ARG A 272 -9.03 2.50 10.77
CA ARG A 272 -9.27 2.25 12.20
C ARG A 272 -8.11 2.68 13.11
N ASP A 273 -6.88 2.71 12.58
CA ASP A 273 -5.67 3.05 13.33
C ASP A 273 -5.41 4.57 13.31
N ALA A 274 -5.97 5.28 12.32
CA ALA A 274 -5.91 6.74 12.18
C ALA A 274 -6.95 7.46 13.07
N THR A 275 -6.89 7.21 14.37
CA THR A 275 -7.88 7.64 15.38
C THR A 275 -8.05 9.15 15.49
N LEU A 276 -6.98 9.93 15.32
CA LEU A 276 -7.05 11.41 15.35
C LEU A 276 -7.96 11.94 14.23
N ARG A 277 -7.91 11.30 13.06
CA ARG A 277 -8.68 11.69 11.86
C ARG A 277 -10.08 11.10 11.87
N TYR A 278 -10.21 9.78 12.02
CA TYR A 278 -11.48 9.08 11.87
C TYR A 278 -12.22 8.80 13.18
N GLY A 279 -11.64 9.16 14.33
CA GLY A 279 -12.19 8.80 15.64
C GLY A 279 -11.82 7.38 16.07
N THR A 280 -12.16 7.04 17.31
CA THR A 280 -11.93 5.70 17.86
C THR A 280 -13.12 4.79 17.53
N GLN A 281 -12.90 3.49 17.38
CA GLN A 281 -14.00 2.53 17.38
C GLN A 281 -14.47 2.29 18.82
N PRO A 282 -15.78 2.29 19.13
CA PRO A 282 -16.94 2.27 18.23
C PRO A 282 -17.56 3.65 17.91
N LYS A 283 -16.87 4.76 18.18
CA LYS A 283 -17.37 6.15 18.01
C LYS A 283 -16.62 6.91 16.89
N PRO A 284 -16.77 6.51 15.61
CA PRO A 284 -16.07 7.18 14.52
C PRO A 284 -16.61 8.60 14.28
N LYS A 285 -15.71 9.54 13.99
CA LYS A 285 -16.04 10.92 13.63
C LYS A 285 -16.80 10.95 12.30
N ASN A 286 -17.94 11.62 12.26
CA ASN A 286 -18.64 11.90 11.00
C ASN A 286 -18.02 13.12 10.33
N ARG A 287 -17.24 12.91 9.27
CA ARG A 287 -16.51 13.98 8.55
C ARG A 287 -17.26 14.50 7.31
N GLY A 288 -18.48 14.02 7.08
CA GLY A 288 -19.26 14.35 5.90
C GLY A 288 -18.74 13.67 4.62
N GLU A 289 -19.60 13.62 3.62
CA GLU A 289 -19.30 13.07 2.30
C GLU A 289 -18.56 14.12 1.46
N LEU A 290 -17.52 13.72 0.74
CA LEU A 290 -16.80 14.62 -0.16
C LEU A 290 -17.69 14.95 -1.37
N ALA A 291 -17.85 16.23 -1.69
CA ALA A 291 -18.60 16.62 -2.88
C ALA A 291 -17.83 16.21 -4.15
N PRO A 292 -18.51 15.66 -5.19
CA PRO A 292 -17.86 15.26 -6.43
C PRO A 292 -17.09 16.42 -7.08
N GLY A 293 -15.87 16.15 -7.56
CA GLY A 293 -15.04 17.15 -8.23
C GLY A 293 -14.46 18.24 -7.32
N SER A 294 -14.67 18.17 -6.00
CA SER A 294 -14.09 19.10 -5.04
C SER A 294 -12.91 18.50 -4.27
N ILE A 295 -11.94 19.35 -3.93
CA ILE A 295 -10.78 19.00 -3.09
C ILE A 295 -11.17 18.91 -1.61
N CYS A 296 -12.19 19.65 -1.18
CA CYS A 296 -12.48 19.76 0.26
C CYS A 296 -13.92 20.06 0.62
N ASP A 297 -14.81 20.29 -0.34
CA ASP A 297 -16.22 20.52 -0.03
C ASP A 297 -16.83 19.26 0.60
N ARG A 298 -17.59 19.45 1.68
CA ARG A 298 -18.20 18.35 2.43
C ARG A 298 -19.69 18.58 2.60
N ILE A 299 -20.45 17.51 2.44
CA ILE A 299 -21.89 17.47 2.66
C ILE A 299 -22.16 16.64 3.91
N PHE A 300 -22.86 17.24 4.87
CA PHE A 300 -23.30 16.60 6.09
C PHE A 300 -24.81 16.46 6.06
N GLN A 301 -25.30 15.27 6.41
CA GLN A 301 -26.73 14.98 6.47
C GLN A 301 -27.11 14.51 7.88
N ASN A 302 -28.22 15.01 8.40
CA ASN A 302 -28.86 14.57 9.64
C ASN A 302 -27.86 14.42 10.82
N CYS A 303 -27.22 15.54 11.18
CA CYS A 303 -26.23 15.59 12.25
C CYS A 303 -26.79 15.28 13.65
N ASP A 304 -28.11 15.19 13.79
CA ASP A 304 -28.83 14.72 14.97
C ASP A 304 -28.68 13.21 15.20
N GLU A 305 -28.62 12.40 14.14
CA GLU A 305 -28.42 10.95 14.24
C GLU A 305 -26.96 10.61 14.56
N ARG A 306 -26.02 11.34 13.94
CA ARG A 306 -24.59 11.16 14.14
C ARG A 306 -23.87 12.50 14.13
N LEU A 307 -23.31 12.87 15.28
CA LEU A 307 -22.61 14.13 15.49
C LEU A 307 -21.60 14.41 14.37
N CYS A 308 -21.85 15.50 13.63
CA CYS A 308 -20.99 15.98 12.56
C CYS A 308 -19.75 16.69 13.11
N ALA A 309 -18.58 16.24 12.70
CA ALA A 309 -17.30 16.86 12.99
C ALA A 309 -16.85 17.67 11.77
N VAL A 310 -17.27 18.93 11.70
CA VAL A 310 -16.78 19.88 10.69
C VAL A 310 -15.36 20.30 11.05
N GLN A 311 -14.44 20.14 10.12
CA GLN A 311 -13.02 20.36 10.35
C GLN A 311 -12.40 21.06 9.15
N SER A 312 -11.29 21.76 9.36
CA SER A 312 -10.49 22.28 8.26
C SER A 312 -9.99 21.14 7.36
N PRO A 313 -9.72 21.41 6.06
CA PRO A 313 -9.21 20.40 5.16
C PRO A 313 -7.90 19.81 5.70
N ASN A 314 -7.79 18.50 5.61
CA ASN A 314 -6.66 17.72 6.12
C ASN A 314 -6.42 17.74 7.64
N PHE A 315 -7.30 18.30 8.47
CA PHE A 315 -7.15 18.26 9.94
C PHE A 315 -6.84 16.84 10.47
N PRO A 316 -5.89 16.69 11.43
CA PRO A 316 -5.11 17.72 12.12
C PRO A 316 -3.80 18.11 11.41
N GLY A 317 -3.66 17.75 10.13
CA GLY A 317 -2.47 18.02 9.33
C GLY A 317 -2.47 19.38 8.64
N LEU A 318 -1.48 19.54 7.76
CA LEU A 318 -1.24 20.70 6.91
C LEU A 318 -2.38 20.88 5.91
N TYR A 319 -3.04 22.03 5.98
CA TYR A 319 -4.10 22.38 5.03
C TYR A 319 -3.50 22.63 3.63
N PRO A 320 -4.17 22.18 2.55
CA PRO A 320 -3.79 22.54 1.19
C PRO A 320 -3.79 24.07 1.00
N ARG A 321 -2.88 24.58 0.17
CA ARG A 321 -2.82 26.00 -0.18
C ARG A 321 -3.68 26.25 -1.42
N HIS A 322 -4.21 27.47 -1.54
CA HIS A 322 -4.99 27.91 -2.70
C HIS A 322 -6.25 27.06 -2.94
N VAL A 323 -6.98 26.73 -1.87
CA VAL A 323 -8.28 26.02 -1.94
C VAL A 323 -9.34 26.79 -1.17
N THR A 324 -10.56 26.82 -1.71
CA THR A 324 -11.76 27.33 -1.04
C THR A 324 -12.69 26.16 -0.81
N CYS A 325 -13.19 26.01 0.42
CA CYS A 325 -14.00 24.87 0.82
C CYS A 325 -15.35 25.31 1.35
N HIS A 326 -16.41 24.69 0.84
CA HIS A 326 -17.79 24.89 1.23
C HIS A 326 -18.29 23.66 2.01
N TYR A 327 -18.81 23.92 3.21
CA TYR A 327 -19.39 22.88 4.07
C TYR A 327 -20.91 23.04 4.07
N LEU A 328 -21.63 22.07 3.51
CA LEU A 328 -23.09 22.06 3.46
C LEU A 328 -23.64 21.16 4.56
N ILE A 329 -24.33 21.74 5.54
CA ILE A 329 -24.99 21.00 6.61
C ILE A 329 -26.48 20.99 6.32
N ARG A 330 -27.03 19.80 6.05
CA ARG A 330 -28.44 19.62 5.66
C ARG A 330 -29.18 18.74 6.66
N GLN A 331 -30.27 19.27 7.20
CA GLN A 331 -31.25 18.51 7.96
C GLN A 331 -32.40 18.11 7.03
N THR A 332 -32.57 16.80 6.77
CA THR A 332 -33.64 16.31 5.90
C THR A 332 -34.88 15.87 6.66
N ARG A 333 -34.71 15.47 7.93
CA ARG A 333 -35.80 15.03 8.80
C ARG A 333 -36.17 16.13 9.79
N TYR A 334 -37.46 16.34 9.99
CA TYR A 334 -37.95 17.23 11.02
C TYR A 334 -37.63 16.66 12.41
N VAL A 335 -36.98 17.46 13.26
CA VAL A 335 -36.70 17.09 14.65
C VAL A 335 -37.55 17.99 15.55
N PRO A 336 -38.58 17.44 16.23
CA PRO A 336 -39.50 18.24 17.03
C PRO A 336 -38.79 18.89 18.21
N TYR A 337 -39.14 20.15 18.49
CA TYR A 337 -38.62 20.94 19.62
C TYR A 337 -37.09 21.13 19.66
N ALA A 338 -36.37 20.81 18.58
CA ALA A 338 -34.93 20.99 18.48
C ALA A 338 -34.56 22.26 17.71
N ARG A 339 -33.36 22.79 17.99
CA ARG A 339 -32.74 23.89 17.24
C ARG A 339 -31.35 23.47 16.81
N PRO A 340 -30.89 23.87 15.60
CA PRO A 340 -29.52 23.60 15.20
C PRO A 340 -28.56 24.36 16.12
N LEU A 341 -27.56 23.64 16.63
CA LEU A 341 -26.47 24.20 17.42
C LEU A 341 -25.15 23.88 16.72
N ILE A 342 -24.35 24.91 16.48
CA ILE A 342 -22.98 24.76 15.99
C ILE A 342 -22.07 25.17 17.14
N THR A 343 -21.27 24.23 17.63
CA THR A 343 -20.27 24.48 18.67
C THR A 343 -18.89 24.50 18.02
N ILE A 344 -18.11 25.53 18.32
CA ILE A 344 -16.72 25.65 17.86
C ILE A 344 -15.83 25.20 19.00
N THR A 345 -14.98 24.20 18.74
CA THR A 345 -13.95 23.73 19.67
C THR A 345 -12.59 24.00 19.04
N GLN A 346 -11.73 24.73 19.75
CA GLN A 346 -10.34 24.98 19.34
C GLN A 346 -9.41 23.89 19.87
#